data_AF-A0AAN6XTV2-F1
#
_entry.id   AF-A0AAN6XTV2-F1
#
_cell.length_a   1.000
_cell.length_b   1.000
_cell.length_c   1.000
_cell.angle_alpha   90.00
_cell.angle_beta   90.00
_cell.angle_gamma   90.00
#
_symmetry.space_group_name_H-M   'P 1'
#
loop_
_entity.id
_entity.type
_entity.pdbx_description
1 polymer ?
#
loop_
_entity_poly.entity_id
_entity_poly.type
_entity_poly.pdbx_seq_one_letter_code
_entity_poly.pdbx_strand_id
1 'polypeptide(L)'
;TGHTKPQKEMARKRTVSGMSKAKETGVLCNTFISYVFWNPTYKELQGVAHLPAGMEMPDVNSFLQEFFREGGTRAQRKRRRNTRRQGPC
;
A
#
# COMPACT_ATOMS: atom_id res chain seq x y z
N THR A 1 5.74 2.10 -20.20
CA THR A 1 5.99 3.49 -19.77
C THR A 1 7.37 3.60 -19.18
N GLY A 2 8.22 4.49 -19.72
CA GLY A 2 9.60 4.68 -19.23
C GLY A 2 9.60 5.53 -17.96
N HIS A 3 10.26 5.05 -16.90
CA HIS A 3 10.50 5.84 -15.69
C HIS A 3 11.77 6.68 -15.86
N THR A 4 11.73 7.95 -15.46
CA THR A 4 12.89 8.84 -15.45
C THR A 4 13.91 8.41 -14.38
N LYS A 5 15.16 8.87 -14.50
CA LYS A 5 16.19 8.61 -13.47
C LYS A 5 15.75 9.06 -12.06
N PRO A 6 15.18 10.26 -11.87
CA PRO A 6 14.65 10.67 -10.56
C PRO A 6 13.53 9.77 -10.03
N GLN A 7 12.62 9.30 -10.89
CA GLN A 7 11.53 8.41 -10.48
C GLN A 7 12.05 7.05 -10.00
N LYS A 8 13.03 6.48 -10.71
CA LYS A 8 13.68 5.22 -10.30
C LYS A 8 14.38 5.36 -8.95
N GLU A 9 15.11 6.46 -8.76
CA GLU A 9 15.82 6.71 -7.51
C GLU A 9 14.86 6.94 -6.33
N MET A 10 13.76 7.64 -6.57
CA MET A 10 12.72 7.85 -5.57
C MET A 10 12.02 6.54 -5.20
N ALA A 11 11.68 5.71 -6.19
CA ALA A 11 11.11 4.38 -5.96
C ALA A 11 12.05 3.57 -5.06
N ARG A 12 13.33 3.44 -5.44
CA ARG A 12 14.34 2.72 -4.66
C ARG A 12 14.40 3.17 -3.20
N LYS A 13 14.54 4.47 -2.95
CA LYS A 13 14.67 5.02 -1.59
C LYS A 13 13.40 4.80 -0.75
N ARG A 14 12.24 5.11 -1.32
CA ARG A 14 10.98 5.04 -0.57
C ARG A 14 10.52 3.61 -0.32
N THR A 15 10.76 2.70 -1.26
CA THR A 15 10.30 1.31 -1.14
C THR A 15 11.14 0.54 -0.14
N VAL A 16 12.46 0.77 -0.06
CA VAL A 16 13.31 0.18 0.99
C VAL A 16 12.80 0.55 2.38
N SER A 17 12.54 1.84 2.62
CA SER A 17 11.96 2.29 3.90
C SER A 17 10.57 1.71 4.15
N GLY A 18 9.72 1.68 3.11
CA GLY A 18 8.36 1.13 3.19
C GLY A 18 8.34 -0.36 3.56
N MET A 19 9.20 -1.17 2.94
CA MET A 19 9.33 -2.59 3.25
C MET A 19 9.77 -2.80 4.71
N SER A 20 10.78 -2.08 5.18
CA SER A 20 11.24 -2.22 6.58
C SER A 20 10.10 -1.96 7.57
N LYS A 21 9.35 -0.87 7.36
CA LYS A 21 8.23 -0.50 8.23
C LYS A 21 7.07 -1.50 8.15
N ALA A 22 6.74 -1.98 6.96
CA ALA A 22 5.68 -2.96 6.77
C ALA A 22 6.03 -4.27 7.48
N LYS A 23 7.26 -4.76 7.33
CA LYS A 23 7.74 -5.96 8.03
C LYS A 23 7.67 -5.81 9.54
N GLU A 24 8.22 -4.71 10.06
CA GLU A 24 8.21 -4.43 11.51
C GLU A 24 6.79 -4.33 12.06
N THR A 25 5.91 -3.60 11.37
CA THR A 25 4.49 -3.48 11.76
C THR A 25 3.79 -4.85 11.77
N GLY A 26 4.01 -5.66 10.74
CA GLY A 26 3.40 -6.99 10.65
C GLY A 26 3.79 -7.87 11.83
N VAL A 27 5.10 -7.91 12.15
CA VAL A 27 5.63 -8.70 13.26
C VAL A 27 5.16 -8.17 14.61
N LEU A 28 5.31 -6.86 14.88
CA LEU A 28 4.98 -6.28 16.18
C LEU A 28 3.48 -6.33 16.49
N CYS A 29 2.63 -6.17 15.47
CA CYS A 29 1.18 -6.19 15.63
C CYS A 29 0.57 -7.58 15.35
N ASN A 30 1.39 -8.57 14.99
CA ASN A 30 0.97 -9.92 14.59
C ASN A 30 -0.25 -9.90 13.65
N THR A 31 -0.16 -9.12 12.56
CA THR A 31 -1.28 -8.87 11.65
C THR A 31 -0.86 -9.04 10.20
N PHE A 32 -1.80 -9.45 9.34
CA PHE A 32 -1.53 -9.49 7.91
C PHE A 32 -1.15 -8.10 7.39
N ILE A 33 0.00 -8.02 6.75
CA ILE A 33 0.43 -6.84 6.03
C ILE A 33 1.21 -7.27 4.80
N SER A 34 0.98 -6.57 3.70
CA SER A 34 1.86 -6.67 2.53
C SER A 34 2.19 -5.27 2.02
N TYR A 35 3.43 -5.10 1.60
CA TYR A 35 3.88 -3.95 0.84
C TYR A 35 4.44 -4.48 -0.47
N VAL A 36 3.73 -4.22 -1.56
CA VAL A 36 4.10 -4.66 -2.90
C VAL A 36 4.17 -3.45 -3.82
N PHE A 37 5.20 -3.38 -4.65
CA PHE A 37 5.37 -2.32 -5.62
C PHE A 37 6.00 -2.85 -6.92
N TRP A 38 5.72 -2.18 -8.03
CA TRP A 38 6.43 -2.40 -9.28
C TRP A 38 7.78 -1.69 -9.24
N ASN A 39 8.88 -2.43 -9.33
CA ASN A 39 10.22 -1.86 -9.39
C ASN A 39 10.55 -1.47 -10.84
N PRO A 40 10.63 -0.18 -11.19
CA PRO A 40 10.87 0.25 -12.56
C PRO A 40 12.34 0.11 -13.02
N THR A 41 13.25 -0.15 -12.10
CA THR A 41 14.67 -0.39 -12.40
C THR A 41 14.88 -1.80 -12.91
N TYR A 42 14.31 -2.79 -12.22
CA TYR A 42 14.45 -4.21 -12.55
C TYR A 42 13.26 -4.78 -13.34
N LYS A 43 12.18 -4.01 -13.50
CA LYS A 43 10.95 -4.40 -14.22
C LYS A 43 10.28 -5.65 -13.64
N GLU A 44 10.16 -5.69 -12.32
CA GLU A 44 9.54 -6.80 -11.59
C GLU A 44 8.75 -6.29 -10.39
N LEU A 45 7.87 -7.14 -9.85
CA LEU A 45 7.22 -6.88 -8.56
C LEU A 45 8.19 -7.22 -7.43
N GLN A 46 8.32 -6.30 -6.47
CA GLN A 46 9.07 -6.50 -5.25
C GLN A 46 8.21 -6.14 -4.05
N GLY A 47 8.54 -6.70 -2.90
CA GLY A 47 7.79 -6.43 -1.70
C GLY A 47 8.19 -7.26 -0.50
N VAL A 48 7.44 -7.07 0.58
CA VAL A 48 7.51 -7.86 1.80
C VAL A 48 6.11 -8.07 2.34
N ALA A 49 5.89 -9.22 2.97
CA ALA A 49 4.64 -9.53 3.64
C ALA A 49 4.90 -10.21 4.97
N HIS A 50 3.94 -10.09 5.88
CA HIS A 50 3.82 -10.89 7.08
C HIS A 50 2.42 -11.49 7.10
N LEU A 51 2.34 -12.79 7.31
CA LEU A 51 1.12 -13.54 7.51
C LEU A 51 1.23 -14.24 8.87
N PRO A 52 0.37 -13.91 9.84
CA PRO A 52 0.35 -14.59 11.14
C PRO A 52 0.15 -16.10 11.00
N ALA A 53 0.75 -16.86 11.90
CA ALA A 53 0.60 -18.32 11.91
C ALA A 53 -0.89 -18.69 12.12
N GLY A 54 -1.38 -19.65 11.34
CA GLY A 54 -2.78 -20.10 11.39
C GLY A 54 -3.77 -19.15 10.72
N MET A 55 -3.31 -18.02 10.17
CA MET A 55 -4.15 -17.14 9.34
C MET A 55 -4.06 -17.57 7.87
N GLU A 56 -5.21 -17.65 7.20
CA GLU A 56 -5.24 -17.80 5.74
C GLU A 56 -4.96 -16.46 5.07
N MET A 57 -4.38 -16.51 3.87
CA MET A 57 -4.15 -15.29 3.09
C MET A 57 -5.50 -14.64 2.76
N PRO A 58 -5.71 -13.36 3.12
CA PRO A 58 -6.96 -12.69 2.81
C PRO A 58 -7.14 -12.54 1.29
N ASP A 59 -8.38 -12.43 0.83
CA ASP A 59 -8.67 -12.16 -0.58
C ASP A 59 -8.30 -10.71 -0.95
N VAL A 60 -7.02 -10.53 -1.29
CA VAL A 60 -6.46 -9.24 -1.68
C VAL A 60 -7.01 -8.76 -3.03
N ASN A 61 -7.37 -9.68 -3.94
CA ASN A 61 -7.82 -9.32 -5.28
C ASN A 61 -9.17 -8.62 -5.23
N SER A 62 -10.15 -9.21 -4.53
CA SER A 62 -11.46 -8.58 -4.36
C SER A 62 -11.35 -7.26 -3.62
N PHE A 63 -10.53 -7.19 -2.56
CA PHE A 63 -10.26 -5.94 -1.85
C PHE A 63 -9.71 -4.85 -2.77
N LEU A 64 -8.71 -5.16 -3.62
CA LEU A 64 -8.12 -4.18 -4.53
C LEU A 64 -9.12 -3.72 -5.59
N GLN A 65 -9.93 -4.62 -6.14
CA GLN A 65 -11.00 -4.27 -7.09
C GLN A 65 -11.98 -3.28 -6.47
N GLU A 66 -12.47 -3.56 -5.26
CA GLU A 66 -13.36 -2.65 -4.52
C GLU A 66 -12.66 -1.32 -4.20
N PHE A 67 -11.40 -1.38 -3.77
CA PHE A 67 -10.61 -0.20 -3.43
C PHE A 67 -10.46 0.74 -4.62
N PHE A 68 -10.16 0.22 -5.81
CA PHE A 68 -10.04 1.00 -7.05
C PHE A 68 -11.40 1.52 -7.53
N ARG A 69 -12.47 0.72 -7.41
CA ARG A 69 -13.83 1.14 -7.78
C ARG A 69 -14.34 2.29 -6.91
N GLU A 70 -14.10 2.21 -5.61
CA GLU A 70 -14.73 3.11 -4.63
C GLU A 70 -13.77 4.20 -4.12
N GLY A 71 -12.52 4.20 -4.58
CA GLY A 71 -11.55 5.28 -4.43
C GLY A 71 -10.99 5.44 -3.01
N GLY A 72 -10.78 4.33 -2.30
CA GLY A 72 -10.13 4.32 -0.99
C GLY A 72 -10.75 3.39 0.04
N THR A 73 -10.11 3.26 1.20
CA THR A 73 -10.65 2.53 2.35
C THR A 73 -11.82 3.27 3.01
N ARG A 74 -12.65 2.56 3.78
CA ARG A 74 -13.80 3.14 4.52
C ARG A 74 -13.41 4.39 5.32
N ALA A 75 -12.25 4.36 5.98
CA ALA A 75 -11.74 5.50 6.74
C ALA A 75 -11.39 6.71 5.85
N GLN A 76 -10.76 6.48 4.69
CA GLN A 76 -10.44 7.53 3.73
C GLN A 76 -11.70 8.18 3.13
N ARG A 77 -12.74 7.38 2.86
CA ARG A 77 -14.02 7.89 2.35
C ARG A 77 -14.74 8.79 3.35
N LYS A 78 -14.73 8.43 4.63
CA LYS A 78 -15.33 9.28 5.69
C LYS A 78 -14.65 10.66 5.75
N ARG A 79 -13.32 10.71 5.65
CA ARG A 79 -12.56 11.99 5.61
C ARG A 79 -12.87 12.82 4.36
N ARG A 80 -12.98 12.20 3.18
CA ARG A 80 -13.38 12.90 1.92
C ARG A 80 -14.79 13.49 2.00
N ARG A 81 -15.73 12.80 2.64
CA ARG A 81 -17.10 13.35 2.84
C ARG A 81 -17.10 14.51 3.82
N ASN A 82 -16.31 14.44 4.90
CA ASN A 82 -16.26 15.50 5.90
C ASN A 82 -15.62 16.78 5.35
N THR A 83 -14.54 16.65 4.57
CA THR A 83 -13.88 17.79 3.90
C THR A 83 -14.76 18.47 2.86
N ARG A 84 -15.65 17.73 2.17
CA ARG A 84 -16.65 18.33 1.27
C ARG A 84 -17.78 19.06 1.98
N ARG A 85 -18.07 18.73 3.24
CA ARG A 85 -19.13 19.40 4.04
C ARG A 85 -18.65 20.66 4.74
N GLN A 86 -17.34 20.81 4.90
CA GLN A 86 -16.69 22.02 5.41
C GLN A 86 -16.11 22.82 4.22
N GLY A 87 -16.97 23.28 3.32
CA GLY A 87 -16.61 24.33 2.36
C GLY A 87 -16.46 25.67 3.10
N PRO A 88 -15.67 26.63 2.56
CA PRO A 88 -15.20 27.78 3.30
C PRO A 88 -16.35 28.71 3.70
N CYS A 89 -16.30 29.20 4.94
CA CYS A 89 -17.03 30.39 5.35
C CYS A 89 -16.51 31.62 4.60
#